data_AF-A0A803YG76-F1
#
_entry.id   AF-A0A803YG76-F1
#
_cell.length_a   1.000
_cell.length_b   1.000
_cell.length_c   1.000
_cell.angle_alpha   90.00
_cell.angle_beta   90.00
_cell.angle_gamma   90.00
#
_symmetry.space_group_name_H-M   'P 1'
#
loop_
_entity.id
_entity.type
_entity.pdbx_description
1 polymer ?
#
loop_
_entity_poly.entity_id
_entity_poly.type
_entity_poly.pdbx_seq_one_letter_code
_entity_poly.pdbx_strand_id
1 'polypeptide(L)'
;MRWDSGTGPLRIVTALGSSMLDGGEDWDFSSSDIFSGLTIDPDSLVKKLDLDSRSIVSSKTGLEGKTLLSKKEKMKLRKERWLQKIESVKLAKRKQKAEAKRKATPVVGDMQPLMEALPELSDLTAGIKGRKPSKRYVSLKPADFCMMKQAQKHKLLEEEMAQFHDVIADPRYKAHPLLVISEHLSERLRQEEGKPL
;
A
#
# COMPACT_ATOMS: atom_id res chain seq x y z
N MET A 1 -40.57 -45.88 -1.71
CA MET A 1 -40.11 -46.24 -3.07
C MET A 1 -38.59 -46.14 -3.09
N ARG A 2 -37.97 -47.29 -3.41
CA ARG A 2 -36.62 -47.52 -3.96
C ARG A 2 -35.42 -46.79 -3.35
N TRP A 3 -34.66 -47.53 -2.55
CA TRP A 3 -33.24 -47.31 -2.28
C TRP A 3 -32.44 -47.54 -3.57
N ASP A 4 -31.42 -46.72 -3.85
CA ASP A 4 -30.37 -47.11 -4.78
C ASP A 4 -29.00 -46.84 -4.15
N SER A 5 -28.36 -47.95 -3.80
CA SER A 5 -27.00 -48.07 -3.31
C SER A 5 -26.16 -48.47 -4.52
N GLY A 6 -25.29 -47.59 -4.99
CA GLY A 6 -24.44 -47.82 -6.17
C GLY A 6 -22.97 -47.91 -5.81
N THR A 7 -22.57 -49.00 -5.16
CA THR A 7 -21.16 -49.43 -5.06
C THR A 7 -20.86 -50.33 -6.26
N GLY A 8 -19.81 -50.03 -7.03
CA GLY A 8 -19.36 -50.86 -8.15
C GLY A 8 -17.89 -50.59 -8.53
N PRO A 9 -17.19 -51.58 -9.13
CA PRO A 9 -15.89 -52.01 -8.63
C PRO A 9 -14.63 -51.52 -9.38
N LEU A 10 -13.53 -51.65 -8.65
CA LEU A 10 -12.14 -51.71 -9.08
C LEU A 10 -11.94 -52.45 -10.41
N ARG A 11 -11.32 -51.79 -11.39
CA ARG A 11 -10.48 -52.47 -12.38
C ARG A 11 -9.20 -51.68 -12.61
N ILE A 12 -8.12 -52.38 -12.30
CA ILE A 12 -6.73 -52.02 -12.43
C ILE A 12 -6.38 -52.06 -13.93
N VAL A 13 -5.85 -50.97 -14.46
CA VAL A 13 -5.17 -50.97 -15.75
C VAL A 13 -3.67 -51.04 -15.50
N THR A 14 -3.11 -52.20 -15.78
CA THR A 14 -1.69 -52.48 -15.88
C THR A 14 -1.15 -51.86 -17.18
N ALA A 15 -0.13 -51.01 -17.09
CA ALA A 15 0.75 -50.70 -18.20
C ALA A 15 2.21 -50.80 -17.73
N LEU A 16 2.88 -51.72 -18.39
CA LEU A 16 4.23 -52.24 -18.27
C LEU A 16 5.30 -51.19 -18.63
N GLY A 17 6.33 -51.08 -17.77
CA GLY A 17 7.73 -51.07 -18.17
C GLY A 17 8.34 -49.80 -18.78
N SER A 18 9.09 -49.05 -17.98
CA SER A 18 10.42 -48.56 -18.38
C SER A 18 11.28 -48.33 -17.15
N SER A 19 12.34 -49.12 -17.08
CA SER A 19 13.42 -49.14 -16.11
C SER A 19 14.45 -48.04 -16.37
N MET A 20 14.87 -47.33 -15.32
CA MET A 20 16.24 -46.83 -15.22
C MET A 20 16.53 -46.57 -13.72
N LEU A 21 17.30 -47.49 -13.11
CA LEU A 21 18.54 -47.27 -12.35
C LEU A 21 18.68 -45.88 -11.69
N ASP A 22 19.03 -45.68 -10.43
CA ASP A 22 19.85 -46.42 -9.47
C ASP A 22 19.91 -45.53 -8.20
N GLY A 23 20.29 -46.08 -7.04
CA GLY A 23 20.59 -45.28 -5.84
C GLY A 23 19.63 -45.44 -4.68
N GLY A 24 19.25 -46.68 -4.38
CA GLY A 24 18.90 -47.04 -3.00
C GLY A 24 20.18 -47.05 -2.17
N GLU A 25 20.58 -45.89 -1.65
CA GLU A 25 21.62 -45.83 -0.62
C GLU A 25 21.00 -46.39 0.66
N ASP A 26 21.20 -47.70 0.86
CA ASP A 26 21.10 -48.32 2.16
C ASP A 26 22.01 -47.55 3.11
N TRP A 27 21.40 -46.73 3.96
CA TRP A 27 22.05 -46.17 5.14
C TRP A 27 22.26 -47.29 6.16
N ASP A 28 23.03 -48.30 5.78
CA ASP A 28 23.72 -49.13 6.74
C ASP A 28 24.83 -48.25 7.33
N PHE A 29 24.42 -47.40 8.28
CA PHE A 29 25.35 -46.74 9.19
C PHE A 29 26.06 -47.86 9.94
N SER A 30 27.13 -48.38 9.34
CA SER A 30 28.14 -49.15 10.04
C SER A 30 28.52 -48.33 11.26
N SER A 31 28.01 -48.75 12.41
CA SER A 31 28.18 -48.12 13.72
C SER A 31 29.59 -48.33 14.26
N SER A 32 30.60 -48.38 13.38
CA SER A 32 31.98 -48.28 13.79
C SER A 32 32.14 -46.87 14.34
N ASP A 33 32.27 -46.77 15.66
CA ASP A 33 32.37 -45.53 16.43
C ASP A 33 33.25 -44.50 15.72
N ILE A 34 32.60 -43.56 15.03
CA ILE A 34 33.24 -42.48 14.26
C ILE A 34 34.13 -41.61 15.17
N PHE A 35 33.87 -41.65 16.48
CA PHE A 35 34.57 -40.88 17.51
C PHE A 35 35.49 -41.72 18.41
N SER A 36 35.64 -43.04 18.17
CA SER A 36 36.44 -43.93 19.03
C SER A 36 37.93 -43.55 19.14
N GLY A 37 38.46 -42.81 18.17
CA GLY A 37 39.83 -42.28 18.20
C GLY A 37 39.94 -40.83 18.68
N LEU A 38 38.84 -40.18 19.04
CA LEU A 38 38.84 -38.75 19.37
C LEU A 38 39.03 -38.53 20.87
N THR A 39 40.28 -38.36 21.30
CA THR A 39 40.62 -37.97 22.67
C THR A 39 40.38 -36.47 22.84
N ILE A 40 39.18 -36.10 23.31
CA ILE A 40 38.86 -34.71 23.64
C ILE A 40 39.32 -34.44 25.07
N ASP A 41 40.35 -33.61 25.21
CA ASP A 41 40.82 -33.16 26.51
C ASP A 41 39.76 -32.27 27.18
N PRO A 42 39.26 -32.59 28.40
CA PRO A 42 38.20 -31.82 29.05
C PRO A 42 38.56 -30.35 29.26
N ASP A 43 39.85 -30.02 29.43
CA ASP A 43 40.31 -28.64 29.59
C ASP A 43 40.20 -27.83 28.28
N SER A 44 40.28 -28.49 27.13
CA SER A 44 40.09 -27.86 25.81
C SER A 44 38.63 -27.47 25.54
N LEU A 45 37.68 -28.10 26.23
CA LEU A 45 36.25 -27.80 26.12
C LEU A 45 35.87 -26.53 26.88
N VAL A 46 36.69 -26.11 27.83
CA VAL A 46 36.56 -24.83 28.55
C VAL A 46 37.13 -23.71 27.68
N LYS A 47 36.51 -23.50 26.52
CA LYS A 47 36.74 -22.32 25.70
C LYS A 47 36.13 -21.14 26.45
N LYS A 48 36.95 -20.46 27.25
CA LYS A 48 36.64 -19.12 27.78
C LYS A 48 36.41 -18.23 26.55
N LEU A 49 35.15 -18.14 26.13
CA LEU A 49 34.73 -17.25 25.07
C LEU A 49 34.98 -15.84 25.59
N ASP A 50 36.15 -15.29 25.27
CA ASP A 50 36.40 -13.88 25.47
C ASP A 50 35.35 -13.14 24.63
N LEU A 51 34.54 -12.33 25.30
CA LEU A 51 33.30 -11.79 24.73
C LEU A 51 33.56 -10.89 23.52
N ASP A 52 34.83 -10.55 23.23
CA ASP A 52 35.20 -9.51 22.28
C ASP A 52 35.70 -10.02 20.91
N SER A 53 35.77 -11.34 20.69
CA SER A 53 36.23 -11.88 19.38
C SER A 53 35.09 -12.25 18.42
N ARG A 54 33.82 -12.07 18.80
CA ARG A 54 32.66 -12.34 17.94
C ARG A 54 32.10 -11.05 17.35
N SER A 55 32.57 -10.69 16.14
CA SER A 55 31.85 -9.91 15.12
C SER A 55 30.83 -8.88 15.66
N ILE A 56 31.32 -7.68 15.96
CA ILE A 56 30.54 -6.50 16.39
C ILE A 56 29.48 -6.05 15.36
N VAL A 57 29.53 -6.57 14.13
CA VAL A 57 28.64 -6.15 13.03
C VAL A 57 27.17 -6.57 13.24
N SER A 58 26.87 -7.62 14.02
CA SER A 58 25.48 -7.99 14.30
C SER A 58 24.89 -7.37 15.57
N SER A 59 25.69 -6.66 16.36
CA SER A 59 25.28 -6.12 17.68
C SER A 59 24.65 -4.73 17.59
N LYS A 60 24.85 -4.01 16.48
CA LYS A 60 24.51 -2.58 16.39
C LYS A 60 23.01 -2.29 16.20
N THR A 61 22.19 -3.32 15.94
CA THR A 61 20.71 -3.21 15.94
C THR A 61 20.08 -3.87 17.18
N GLY A 62 20.87 -4.09 18.23
CA GLY A 62 20.45 -4.79 19.46
C GLY A 62 20.92 -4.09 20.73
N LEU A 63 20.90 -2.75 20.76
CA LEU A 63 21.13 -1.94 21.98
C LEU A 63 19.90 -1.94 22.92
N GLU A 64 19.13 -3.03 22.88
CA GLU A 64 18.29 -3.45 23.98
C GLU A 64 18.90 -4.78 24.35
N GLY A 65 19.54 -4.85 25.53
CA GLY A 65 20.01 -6.12 26.08
C GLY A 65 18.89 -7.16 25.96
N LYS A 66 19.22 -8.44 26.00
CA LYS A 66 18.23 -9.54 26.05
C LYS A 66 17.40 -9.40 27.33
N THR A 67 16.56 -8.37 27.43
CA THR A 67 15.47 -8.24 28.36
C THR A 67 14.65 -9.47 28.05
N LEU A 68 14.55 -10.34 29.03
CA LEU A 68 13.64 -11.47 28.98
C LEU A 68 12.23 -10.88 28.94
N LEU A 69 11.81 -10.44 27.76
CA LEU A 69 10.55 -9.77 27.54
C LEU A 69 9.45 -10.69 28.03
N SER A 70 8.54 -10.12 28.81
CA SER A 70 7.37 -10.84 29.29
C SER A 70 6.58 -11.38 28.10
N LYS A 71 5.89 -12.52 28.29
CA LYS A 71 5.00 -13.11 27.27
C LYS A 71 4.05 -12.06 26.68
N LYS A 72 3.58 -11.11 27.51
CA LYS A 72 2.73 -9.99 27.13
C LYS A 72 3.41 -9.05 26.13
N GLU A 73 4.67 -8.71 26.36
CA GLU A 73 5.45 -7.82 25.49
C GLU A 73 5.81 -8.51 24.17
N LYS A 74 6.20 -9.78 24.23
CA LYS A 74 6.45 -10.60 23.03
C LYS A 74 5.19 -10.71 22.16
N MET A 75 4.02 -10.90 22.77
CA MET A 75 2.74 -10.94 22.05
C MET A 75 2.43 -9.60 21.37
N LYS A 76 2.62 -8.48 22.09
CA LYS A 76 2.45 -7.14 21.52
C LYS A 76 3.38 -6.92 20.34
N LEU A 77 4.66 -7.27 20.49
CA LEU A 77 5.66 -7.13 19.43
C LEU A 77 5.30 -7.96 18.20
N ARG A 78 4.77 -9.18 18.40
CA ARG A 78 4.29 -10.01 17.28
C ARG A 78 3.12 -9.36 16.54
N LYS A 79 2.15 -8.82 17.27
CA LYS A 79 1.01 -8.10 16.69
C LYS A 79 1.48 -6.86 15.93
N GLU A 80 2.37 -6.08 16.51
CA GLU A 80 2.91 -4.86 15.90
C GLU A 80 3.65 -5.18 14.61
N ARG A 81 4.58 -6.14 14.64
CA ARG A 81 5.30 -6.59 13.43
C ARG A 81 4.35 -7.09 12.35
N TRP A 82 3.26 -7.77 12.74
CA TRP A 82 2.26 -8.22 11.78
C TRP A 82 1.47 -7.06 11.17
N LEU A 83 1.05 -6.07 11.97
CA LEU A 83 0.39 -4.86 11.48
C LEU A 83 1.30 -4.06 10.53
N GLN A 84 2.56 -3.85 10.92
CA GLN A 84 3.57 -3.21 10.07
C GLN A 84 3.74 -3.93 8.74
N LYS A 85 3.75 -5.27 8.73
CA LYS A 85 3.81 -6.06 7.50
C LYS A 85 2.57 -5.85 6.62
N ILE A 86 1.37 -5.83 7.21
CA ILE A 86 0.13 -5.56 6.48
C ILE A 86 0.15 -4.16 5.86
N GLU A 87 0.55 -3.15 6.61
CA GLU A 87 0.62 -1.76 6.15
C GLU A 87 1.64 -1.60 5.02
N SER A 88 2.81 -2.21 5.17
CA SER A 88 3.85 -2.22 4.13
C SER A 88 3.33 -2.81 2.82
N VAL A 89 2.62 -3.94 2.87
CA VAL A 89 2.01 -4.57 1.69
C VAL A 89 0.91 -3.69 1.08
N LYS A 90 0.07 -3.06 1.90
CA LYS A 90 -0.97 -2.12 1.43
C LYS A 90 -0.35 -0.91 0.73
N LEU A 91 0.70 -0.33 1.31
CA LEU A 91 1.42 0.81 0.76
C LEU A 91 2.05 0.45 -0.59
N ALA A 92 2.74 -0.70 -0.67
CA ALA A 92 3.34 -1.19 -1.90
C ALA A 92 2.29 -1.41 -3.01
N LYS A 93 1.14 -2.03 -2.70
CA LYS A 93 0.04 -2.18 -3.68
C LYS A 93 -0.53 -0.85 -4.14
N ARG A 94 -0.67 0.13 -3.24
CA ARG A 94 -1.12 1.48 -3.59
C ARG A 94 -0.12 2.19 -4.49
N LYS A 95 1.19 2.12 -4.18
CA LYS A 95 2.28 2.64 -5.03
C LYS A 95 2.22 2.01 -6.42
N GLN A 96 2.16 0.68 -6.53
CA GLN A 96 2.08 -0.04 -7.80
C GLN A 96 0.86 0.37 -8.65
N LYS A 97 -0.33 0.49 -8.04
CA LYS A 97 -1.53 0.94 -8.75
C LYS A 97 -1.40 2.38 -9.25
N ALA A 98 -0.81 3.26 -8.45
CA ALA A 98 -0.58 4.64 -8.83
C ALA A 98 0.44 4.75 -9.97
N GLU A 99 1.53 3.99 -9.90
CA GLU A 99 2.55 3.89 -10.95
C GLU A 99 1.98 3.38 -12.27
N ALA A 100 1.19 2.29 -12.24
CA ALA A 100 0.54 1.76 -13.45
C ALA A 100 -0.38 2.79 -14.13
N LYS A 101 -1.12 3.58 -13.33
CA LYS A 101 -1.95 4.68 -13.85
C LYS A 101 -1.11 5.78 -14.49
N ARG A 102 0.01 6.15 -13.88
CA ARG A 102 0.90 7.20 -14.39
C ARG A 102 1.59 6.76 -15.68
N LYS A 103 2.15 5.55 -15.69
CA LYS A 103 2.75 4.91 -16.88
C LYS A 103 1.77 4.77 -18.05
N ALA A 104 0.47 4.61 -17.78
CA ALA A 104 -0.55 4.57 -18.82
C ALA A 104 -0.90 5.95 -19.42
N THR A 105 -0.39 7.05 -18.86
CA THR A 105 -0.61 8.41 -19.39
C THR A 105 0.50 8.70 -20.41
N PRO A 106 0.22 8.72 -21.72
CA PRO A 106 1.26 8.63 -22.76
C PRO A 106 2.02 9.94 -23.04
N VAL A 107 1.51 11.09 -22.60
CA VAL A 107 1.96 12.41 -23.13
C VAL A 107 3.07 13.10 -22.33
N VAL A 108 3.43 12.62 -21.15
CA VAL A 108 4.64 13.06 -20.43
C VAL A 108 5.15 11.88 -19.63
N GLY A 109 6.45 11.59 -19.67
CA GLY A 109 7.05 10.50 -18.87
C GLY A 109 6.70 10.62 -17.37
N ASP A 110 6.81 9.51 -16.64
CA ASP A 110 6.47 9.49 -15.21
C ASP A 110 7.37 10.46 -14.42
N MET A 111 6.78 11.53 -13.88
CA MET A 111 7.50 12.57 -13.11
C MET A 111 7.72 12.20 -11.64
N GLN A 112 7.17 11.08 -11.17
CA GLN A 112 7.30 10.65 -9.77
C GLN A 112 8.71 10.32 -9.29
N PRO A 113 9.60 9.70 -10.10
CA PRO A 113 10.96 9.42 -9.66
C PRO A 113 11.70 10.70 -9.25
N LEU A 114 11.41 11.83 -9.90
CA LEU A 114 11.99 13.12 -9.56
C LEU A 114 11.51 13.64 -8.19
N MET A 115 10.26 13.33 -7.82
CA MET A 115 9.70 13.72 -6.52
C MET A 115 10.20 12.82 -5.39
N GLU A 116 10.35 11.51 -5.64
CA GLU A 116 10.83 10.54 -4.64
C GLU A 116 12.32 10.67 -4.35
N ALA A 117 13.11 11.18 -5.31
CA ALA A 117 14.53 11.48 -5.10
C ALA A 117 14.80 12.70 -4.20
N LEU A 118 13.76 13.47 -3.83
CA LEU A 118 13.90 14.61 -2.93
C LEU A 118 13.73 14.18 -1.46
N PRO A 119 14.48 14.76 -0.51
CA PRO A 119 14.28 14.54 0.92
C PRO A 119 12.83 14.84 1.34
N GLU A 120 12.26 14.01 2.22
CA GLU A 120 10.93 14.28 2.76
C GLU A 120 10.98 15.55 3.63
N LEU A 121 9.97 16.41 3.55
CA LEU A 121 9.95 17.67 4.29
C LEU A 121 10.03 17.48 5.82
N SER A 122 9.69 16.30 6.34
CA SER A 122 9.92 15.88 7.73
C SER A 122 11.39 15.91 8.12
N ASP A 123 12.29 15.45 7.24
CA ASP A 123 13.72 15.37 7.49
C ASP A 123 14.35 16.77 7.52
N LEU A 124 13.79 17.71 6.74
CA LEU A 124 14.20 19.11 6.70
C LEU A 124 13.63 19.95 7.85
N THR A 125 12.48 19.57 8.41
CA THR A 125 11.83 20.32 9.50
C THR A 125 12.56 20.15 10.84
N ALA A 126 13.31 19.05 11.01
CA ALA A 126 14.15 18.83 12.19
C ALA A 126 15.24 19.93 12.39
N GLY A 127 15.60 20.66 11.32
CA GLY A 127 16.59 21.76 11.37
C GLY A 127 16.02 23.17 11.18
N ILE A 128 14.75 23.34 10.78
CA ILE A 128 14.20 24.65 10.40
C ILE A 128 13.07 25.04 11.35
N LYS A 129 13.46 25.54 12.53
CA LYS A 129 12.54 26.28 13.40
C LYS A 129 12.30 27.66 12.79
N GLY A 130 11.22 27.80 12.02
CA GLY A 130 10.62 29.10 11.73
C GLY A 130 10.60 29.52 10.27
N ARG A 131 9.68 28.96 9.49
CA ARG A 131 8.94 29.76 8.51
C ARG A 131 7.61 29.10 8.18
N LYS A 132 6.52 29.74 8.61
CA LYS A 132 5.17 29.33 8.24
C LYS A 132 4.98 29.58 6.74
N PRO A 133 4.49 28.63 5.94
CA PRO A 133 4.01 28.93 4.60
C PRO A 133 2.72 29.74 4.72
N SER A 134 2.73 30.97 4.21
CA SER A 134 1.51 31.76 4.00
C SER A 134 0.71 31.14 2.86
N LYS A 135 -0.15 30.16 3.19
CA LYS A 135 -1.19 29.68 2.29
C LYS A 135 -2.34 30.69 2.32
N ARG A 136 -2.31 31.67 1.40
CA ARG A 136 -3.55 32.28 0.91
C ARG A 136 -4.21 31.30 -0.05
N TYR A 137 -4.75 30.20 0.50
CA TYR A 137 -5.79 29.47 -0.17
C TYR A 137 -7.07 30.25 0.12
N VAL A 138 -7.55 31.02 -0.84
CA VAL A 138 -8.96 31.46 -0.80
C VAL A 138 -9.75 30.18 -0.95
N SER A 139 -10.12 29.56 0.17
CA SER A 139 -11.12 28.51 0.17
C SER A 139 -12.44 29.19 -0.18
N LEU A 140 -12.72 29.35 -1.47
CA LEU A 140 -14.10 29.35 -1.93
C LEU A 140 -14.66 28.03 -1.42
N LYS A 141 -15.54 28.10 -0.42
CA LYS A 141 -16.00 26.91 0.30
C LYS A 141 -16.67 25.96 -0.69
N PRO A 142 -16.13 24.76 -0.96
CA PRO A 142 -16.86 23.71 -1.68
C PRO A 142 -17.77 22.94 -0.72
N ALA A 143 -18.27 23.63 0.32
CA ALA A 143 -18.86 22.99 1.49
C ALA A 143 -20.24 22.39 1.17
N ASP A 144 -21.00 22.95 0.23
CA ASP A 144 -22.37 22.52 0.03
C ASP A 144 -22.44 21.26 -0.83
N PHE A 145 -21.76 21.24 -1.99
CA PHE A 145 -21.78 20.08 -2.87
C PHE A 145 -21.06 18.86 -2.25
N CYS A 146 -19.94 19.04 -1.55
CA CYS A 146 -19.22 17.89 -0.98
C CYS A 146 -20.01 17.18 0.14
N MET A 147 -20.87 17.90 0.86
CA MET A 147 -21.64 17.40 2.01
C MET A 147 -23.00 16.81 1.61
N MET A 148 -23.47 17.02 0.37
CA MET A 148 -24.73 16.48 -0.12
C MET A 148 -24.70 14.96 -0.37
N LYS A 149 -25.84 14.30 -0.14
CA LYS A 149 -26.06 12.89 -0.53
C LYS A 149 -26.06 12.77 -2.06
N GLN A 150 -25.72 11.59 -2.58
CA GLN A 150 -25.62 11.35 -4.03
C GLN A 150 -26.91 11.66 -4.80
N ALA A 151 -28.08 11.32 -4.25
CA ALA A 151 -29.36 11.64 -4.88
C ALA A 151 -29.62 13.16 -4.98
N GLN A 152 -29.19 13.93 -3.97
CA GLN A 152 -29.31 15.39 -3.97
C GLN A 152 -28.37 16.02 -5.00
N LYS A 153 -27.16 15.47 -5.14
CA LYS A 153 -26.21 15.90 -6.20
C LYS A 153 -26.78 15.67 -7.59
N HIS A 154 -27.39 14.51 -7.81
CA HIS A 154 -28.00 14.19 -9.10
C HIS A 154 -29.13 15.16 -9.43
N LYS A 155 -30.02 15.42 -8.47
CA LYS A 155 -31.11 16.37 -8.63
C LYS A 155 -30.63 17.80 -8.93
N LEU A 156 -29.63 18.29 -8.20
CA LEU A 156 -29.04 19.61 -8.48
C LEU A 156 -28.47 19.68 -9.91
N LEU A 157 -27.79 18.61 -10.35
CA LEU A 157 -27.25 18.57 -11.71
C LEU A 157 -28.36 18.54 -12.77
N GLU A 158 -29.45 17.81 -12.54
CA GLU A 158 -30.62 17.81 -13.43
C GLU A 158 -31.26 19.20 -13.56
N GLU A 159 -31.38 19.93 -12.44
CA GLU A 159 -31.89 21.30 -12.42
C GLU A 159 -30.97 22.26 -13.20
N GLU A 160 -29.66 22.18 -12.98
CA GLU A 160 -28.68 22.98 -13.74
C GLU A 160 -28.71 22.63 -15.22
N MET A 161 -28.77 21.34 -15.57
CA MET A 161 -28.87 20.90 -16.96
C MET A 161 -30.13 21.44 -17.65
N ALA A 162 -31.28 21.42 -16.96
CA ALA A 162 -32.52 22.00 -17.49
C ALA A 162 -32.34 23.51 -17.76
N GLN A 163 -31.76 24.25 -16.82
CA GLN A 163 -31.49 25.68 -16.98
C GLN A 163 -30.55 25.97 -18.16
N PHE A 164 -29.51 25.16 -18.35
CA PHE A 164 -28.61 25.29 -19.50
C PHE A 164 -29.31 25.01 -20.82
N HIS A 165 -30.18 23.99 -20.87
CA HIS A 165 -30.96 23.69 -22.06
C HIS A 165 -31.88 24.85 -22.45
N ASP A 166 -32.51 25.50 -21.49
CA ASP A 166 -33.36 26.67 -21.73
C ASP A 166 -32.57 27.84 -22.33
N VAL A 167 -31.38 28.14 -21.78
CA VAL A 167 -30.50 29.19 -22.31
C VAL A 167 -30.03 28.89 -23.72
N ILE A 168 -29.65 27.64 -24.00
CA ILE A 168 -29.20 27.23 -25.34
C ILE A 168 -30.38 27.23 -26.33
N ALA A 169 -31.60 26.97 -25.87
CA ALA A 169 -32.79 26.99 -26.71
C ALA A 169 -33.19 28.42 -27.11
N ASP A 170 -32.90 29.42 -26.28
CA ASP A 170 -33.24 30.83 -26.52
C ASP A 170 -32.64 31.36 -27.83
N PRO A 171 -33.47 31.85 -28.76
CA PRO A 171 -33.02 32.49 -30.00
C PRO A 171 -32.03 33.64 -29.81
N ARG A 172 -32.14 34.42 -28.72
CA ARG A 172 -31.23 35.54 -28.41
C ARG A 172 -29.82 35.05 -28.15
N TYR A 173 -29.71 33.96 -27.39
CA TYR A 173 -28.43 33.32 -27.09
C TYR A 173 -27.81 32.69 -28.34
N LYS A 174 -28.63 32.07 -29.20
CA LYS A 174 -28.16 31.51 -30.49
C LYS A 174 -27.63 32.57 -31.45
N ALA A 175 -28.27 33.74 -31.51
CA ALA A 175 -27.84 34.82 -32.38
C ALA A 175 -26.57 35.52 -31.86
N HIS A 176 -26.53 35.83 -30.56
CA HIS A 176 -25.46 36.66 -29.97
C HIS A 176 -25.05 36.18 -28.56
N PRO A 177 -24.34 35.03 -28.46
CA PRO A 177 -24.07 34.40 -27.17
C PRO A 177 -23.18 35.25 -26.25
N LEU A 178 -22.16 35.90 -26.81
CA LEU A 178 -21.22 36.71 -26.03
C LEU A 178 -21.88 37.95 -25.39
N LEU A 179 -22.82 38.58 -26.11
CA LEU A 179 -23.54 39.74 -25.60
C LEU A 179 -24.43 39.35 -24.42
N VAL A 180 -25.21 38.28 -24.57
CA VAL A 180 -26.10 37.77 -23.51
C VAL A 180 -25.29 37.37 -22.26
N ILE A 181 -24.14 36.73 -22.43
CA ILE A 181 -23.25 36.40 -21.31
C ILE A 181 -22.72 37.68 -20.65
N SER A 182 -22.29 38.67 -21.42
CA SER A 182 -21.76 39.92 -20.87
C SER A 182 -22.81 40.73 -20.10
N GLU A 183 -24.05 40.76 -20.59
CA GLU A 183 -25.21 41.39 -19.94
C GLU A 183 -25.47 40.72 -18.58
N HIS A 184 -25.63 39.39 -18.57
CA HIS A 184 -25.85 38.61 -17.34
C HIS A 184 -24.75 38.80 -16.28
N LEU A 185 -23.48 38.82 -16.72
CA LEU A 185 -22.35 39.07 -15.81
C LEU A 185 -22.40 40.48 -15.21
N SER A 186 -22.76 41.49 -16.01
CA SER A 186 -22.89 42.87 -15.54
C SER A 186 -24.02 43.02 -14.52
N GLU A 187 -25.15 42.35 -14.71
CA GLU A 187 -26.28 42.33 -13.78
C GLU A 187 -25.90 41.66 -12.45
N ARG A 188 -25.23 40.51 -12.50
CA ARG A 188 -24.76 39.79 -11.31
C ARG A 188 -23.79 40.65 -10.49
N LEU A 189 -22.84 41.32 -11.16
CA LEU A 189 -21.87 42.19 -10.48
C LEU A 189 -22.59 43.33 -9.75
N ARG A 190 -23.57 43.97 -10.38
CA ARG A 190 -24.37 45.03 -9.74
C ARG A 190 -25.20 44.53 -8.55
N GLN A 191 -25.66 43.28 -8.57
CA GLN A 191 -26.41 42.67 -7.46
C GLN A 191 -25.52 42.34 -6.26
N GLU A 192 -24.25 41.96 -6.49
CA GLU A 192 -23.29 41.69 -5.42
C GLU A 192 -22.82 42.99 -4.74
N GLU A 193 -22.60 44.07 -5.48
CA GLU A 193 -22.22 45.39 -4.96
C GLU A 193 -23.33 46.08 -4.14
N GLY A 194 -24.60 45.70 -4.35
CA GLY A 194 -25.76 46.30 -3.69
C GLY A 194 -26.17 45.66 -2.35
N LYS A 195 -25.50 44.60 -1.89
CA LYS A 195 -25.76 43.98 -0.59
C LYS A 195 -24.78 44.51 0.46
N PRO A 196 -25.21 45.35 1.42
CA PRO A 196 -24.40 45.58 2.61
C PRO A 196 -24.36 44.28 3.43
N LEU A 197 -23.17 43.95 3.94
CA LEU A 197 -22.91 42.87 4.89
C LEU A 197 -23.70 43.06 6.19
#